data_AF-A4FG48-F1
#
_entry.id   AF-A4FG48-F1
#
_cell.length_a   1.000
_cell.length_b   1.000
_cell.length_c   1.000
_cell.angle_alpha   90.00
_cell.angle_beta   90.00
_cell.angle_gamma   90.00
#
_symmetry.space_group_name_H-M   'P 1'
#
loop_
_entity.id
_entity.type
_entity.pdbx_description
1 polymer ?
#
loop_
_entity_poly.entity_id
_entity_poly.type
_entity_poly.pdbx_seq_one_letter_code
_entity_poly.pdbx_strand_id
1 'polypeptide(L)'
;MTLRRWITAFAALALLLGLTTPAQAAQNPPPLTDLDGTPLVPRGLNNGHSAKESADAMAWTGPGDIAAEADRIGSNSTRLLVFWSRLEPRPGHYDEHYLDAVAQRVAWYERAGMRVVLDMHQDMWGPAVAGSSPNNGAPAWATHFDGLPATVQDPWPLTYLQPGVTRAFDHFWGTTGRHPELREHFTAAWRHLAQRFAGSPAVLGYDLFNEPWGGSVPWPLFERDLLGPLYQRLITEIRTVDQQHWIFVEPQALGVNQGLPSALPALHDPRTGAPRIAYAPHFYPTLLGAGQTYTGATKALVRNTMRWWFDANAATARRLGAPMVVGEFGLDATKPGALEFVDDVLTEASRRGAGWWYWSNDPGGWGPYAPGGGWAPLADHLASG
;
A
#
# COMPACT_ATOMS: atom_id res chain seq x y z
N MET A 1 -24.29 40.47 43.09
CA MET A 1 -25.25 39.67 42.31
C MET A 1 -25.10 40.05 40.84
N THR A 2 -24.09 39.60 40.09
CA THR A 2 -23.94 38.32 39.34
C THR A 2 -25.04 37.99 38.34
N LEU A 3 -24.74 38.18 37.04
CA LEU A 3 -24.97 37.23 35.93
C LEU A 3 -24.27 37.76 34.64
N ARG A 4 -23.01 37.43 34.34
CA ARG A 4 -22.51 36.36 33.43
C ARG A 4 -23.26 36.30 32.08
N ARG A 5 -22.66 36.77 30.97
CA ARG A 5 -21.70 36.09 30.05
C ARG A 5 -22.36 34.94 29.28
N TRP A 6 -22.58 35.10 27.96
CA TRP A 6 -22.46 34.05 26.91
C TRP A 6 -22.45 34.70 25.50
N ILE A 7 -21.29 35.17 25.05
CA ILE A 7 -20.94 35.27 23.61
C ILE A 7 -19.47 34.85 23.51
N THR A 8 -19.23 33.56 23.29
CA THR A 8 -17.98 33.00 22.75
C THR A 8 -18.12 31.47 22.72
N ALA A 9 -18.44 30.91 21.56
CA ALA A 9 -18.24 29.48 21.28
C ALA A 9 -18.26 29.26 19.75
N PHE A 10 -17.27 29.80 19.04
CA PHE A 10 -16.98 29.38 17.64
C PHE A 10 -15.48 29.32 17.32
N ALA A 11 -14.61 29.27 18.32
CA ALA A 11 -13.16 29.15 18.11
C ALA A 11 -12.54 28.27 19.19
N ALA A 12 -12.78 26.95 19.13
CA ALA A 12 -12.03 25.97 19.92
C ALA A 12 -12.28 24.53 19.43
N LEU A 13 -12.13 24.26 18.13
CA LEU A 13 -11.95 22.89 17.63
C LEU A 13 -10.67 22.83 16.77
N ALA A 14 -9.55 23.20 17.39
CA ALA A 14 -8.23 23.17 16.77
C ALA A 14 -7.12 22.94 17.81
N LEU A 15 -7.34 22.04 18.78
CA LEU A 15 -6.33 21.74 19.80
C LEU A 15 -6.53 20.36 20.42
N LEU A 16 -6.28 19.31 19.61
CA LEU A 16 -5.81 18.01 20.11
C LEU A 16 -4.75 17.37 19.17
N LEU A 17 -4.21 18.14 18.22
CA LEU A 17 -2.94 17.81 17.58
C LEU A 17 -1.84 18.21 18.55
N GLY A 18 -1.07 17.25 19.05
CA GLY A 18 0.14 17.53 19.81
C GLY A 18 0.96 18.58 19.06
N LEU A 19 1.27 19.70 19.72
CA LEU A 19 1.99 20.82 19.12
C LEU A 19 3.34 20.31 18.60
N THR A 20 3.42 20.03 17.31
CA THR A 20 4.68 19.75 16.63
C THR A 20 5.47 21.05 16.64
N THR A 21 6.70 21.00 17.14
CA THR A 21 7.55 22.19 17.10
C THR A 21 7.84 22.54 15.64
N PRO A 22 8.07 23.82 15.30
CA PRO A 22 8.43 24.21 13.94
C PRO A 22 9.67 23.46 13.40
N ALA A 23 10.60 23.09 14.29
CA ALA A 23 11.77 22.28 13.96
C ALA A 23 11.41 20.83 13.61
N GLN A 24 10.42 20.23 14.30
CA GLN A 24 9.92 18.89 13.98
C GLN A 24 9.10 18.91 12.68
N ALA A 25 8.29 19.95 12.45
CA ALA A 25 7.50 20.10 11.23
C ALA A 25 8.40 20.21 9.98
N ALA A 26 9.55 20.89 10.08
CA ALA A 26 10.53 20.98 8.99
C ALA A 26 11.21 19.64 8.65
N GLN A 27 11.12 18.65 9.56
CA GLN A 27 11.64 17.30 9.35
C GLN A 27 10.56 16.32 8.86
N ASN A 28 9.30 16.73 8.76
CA ASN A 28 8.26 15.83 8.27
C ASN A 28 8.22 15.81 6.73
N PRO A 29 7.72 14.71 6.12
CA PRO A 29 7.36 14.70 4.70
C PRO A 29 6.36 15.82 4.37
N PRO A 30 6.32 16.32 3.12
CA PRO A 30 5.26 17.23 2.70
C PRO A 30 3.89 16.57 2.87
N PRO A 31 2.82 17.34 3.12
CA PRO A 31 1.49 16.78 3.31
C PRO A 31 0.92 16.22 2.00
N LEU A 32 0.18 15.11 2.08
CA LEU A 32 -0.69 14.68 0.99
C LEU A 32 -1.90 15.61 0.93
N THR A 33 -2.45 15.79 -0.26
CA THR A 33 -3.72 16.50 -0.44
C THR A 33 -4.72 15.61 -1.14
N ASP A 34 -5.99 15.89 -0.91
CA ASP A 34 -7.05 15.44 -1.80
C ASP A 34 -6.88 16.07 -3.20
N LEU A 35 -7.69 15.65 -4.17
CA LEU A 35 -7.60 16.10 -5.56
C LEU A 35 -7.88 17.59 -5.72
N ASP A 36 -8.65 18.20 -4.81
CA ASP A 36 -8.97 19.62 -4.76
C ASP A 36 -7.88 20.48 -4.07
N GLY A 37 -6.84 19.84 -3.51
CA GLY A 37 -5.73 20.51 -2.82
C GLY A 37 -5.91 20.64 -1.30
N THR A 38 -7.02 20.19 -0.73
CA THR A 38 -7.22 20.16 0.73
C THR A 38 -6.27 19.15 1.37
N PRO A 39 -5.58 19.46 2.50
CA PRO A 39 -4.75 18.49 3.19
C PRO A 39 -5.51 17.22 3.57
N LEU A 40 -4.91 16.06 3.30
CA LEU A 40 -5.51 14.75 3.57
C LEU A 40 -4.49 13.86 4.28
N VAL A 41 -4.87 13.28 5.41
CA VAL A 41 -4.15 12.15 6.02
C VAL A 41 -4.97 10.90 5.74
N PRO A 42 -4.57 10.07 4.76
CA PRO A 42 -5.33 8.87 4.41
C PRO A 42 -5.22 7.86 5.56
N ARG A 43 -6.36 7.31 5.98
CA ARG A 43 -6.49 6.31 7.03
C ARG A 43 -7.52 5.27 6.60
N GLY A 44 -7.20 4.00 6.79
CA GLY A 44 -8.15 2.91 6.61
C GLY A 44 -7.47 1.57 6.41
N LEU A 45 -8.08 0.70 5.62
CA LEU A 45 -7.64 -0.69 5.48
C LEU A 45 -7.18 -0.99 4.05
N ASN A 46 -6.23 -1.93 3.96
CA ASN A 46 -6.03 -2.72 2.75
C ASN A 46 -7.24 -3.64 2.59
N ASN A 47 -7.92 -3.51 1.46
CA ASN A 47 -9.11 -4.26 1.14
C ASN A 47 -8.74 -5.28 0.06
N GLY A 48 -8.45 -6.54 0.45
CA GLY A 48 -8.19 -7.54 -0.57
C GLY A 48 -7.43 -8.83 -0.29
N HIS A 49 -7.14 -9.29 0.95
CA HIS A 49 -6.52 -10.62 1.07
C HIS A 49 -7.46 -11.70 0.50
N SER A 50 -8.76 -11.64 0.83
CA SER A 50 -9.80 -12.47 0.21
C SER A 50 -9.91 -12.31 -1.31
N ALA A 51 -9.58 -11.14 -1.87
CA ALA A 51 -9.62 -10.90 -3.31
C ALA A 51 -8.60 -11.76 -4.07
N LYS A 52 -7.52 -12.21 -3.41
CA LYS A 52 -6.55 -13.13 -3.99
C LYS A 52 -7.15 -14.51 -4.28
N GLU A 53 -8.17 -14.90 -3.51
CA GLU A 53 -8.80 -16.24 -3.52
C GLU A 53 -10.21 -16.26 -4.14
N SER A 54 -10.93 -15.14 -4.13
CA SER A 54 -12.33 -15.09 -4.55
C SER A 54 -12.51 -15.34 -6.06
N ALA A 55 -13.64 -15.92 -6.45
CA ALA A 55 -13.91 -16.25 -7.85
C ALA A 55 -14.00 -15.01 -8.77
N ASP A 56 -14.48 -13.89 -8.25
CA ASP A 56 -14.59 -12.62 -8.97
C ASP A 56 -13.38 -11.69 -8.76
N ALA A 57 -12.38 -12.16 -8.01
CA ALA A 57 -11.18 -11.40 -7.65
C ALA A 57 -11.46 -10.09 -6.90
N MET A 58 -12.59 -10.02 -6.18
CA MET A 58 -12.99 -8.89 -5.35
C MET A 58 -13.00 -9.30 -3.88
N ALA A 59 -12.77 -8.35 -2.98
CA ALA A 59 -12.83 -8.62 -1.55
C ALA A 59 -14.26 -8.94 -1.08
N TRP A 60 -14.35 -9.58 0.08
CA TRP A 60 -15.61 -10.01 0.70
C TRP A 60 -16.57 -8.86 1.06
N THR A 61 -16.06 -7.64 1.25
CA THR A 61 -16.84 -6.49 1.76
C THR A 61 -17.88 -5.99 0.77
N GLY A 62 -19.10 -5.78 1.25
CA GLY A 62 -20.15 -5.05 0.54
C GLY A 62 -20.27 -3.58 0.96
N PRO A 63 -21.22 -2.82 0.39
CA PRO A 63 -21.46 -1.42 0.74
C PRO A 63 -21.74 -1.19 2.23
N GLY A 64 -22.42 -2.13 2.89
CA GLY A 64 -22.73 -2.02 4.32
C GLY A 64 -21.49 -2.16 5.20
N ASP A 65 -20.58 -3.07 4.85
CA ASP A 65 -19.32 -3.26 5.58
C ASP A 65 -18.41 -2.04 5.43
N ILE A 66 -18.34 -1.48 4.21
CA ILE A 66 -17.55 -0.26 3.92
C ILE A 66 -18.10 0.93 4.71
N ALA A 67 -19.42 1.13 4.74
CA ALA A 67 -20.03 2.19 5.55
C ALA A 67 -19.76 1.98 7.05
N ALA A 68 -19.86 0.74 7.52
CA ALA A 68 -19.57 0.41 8.91
C ALA A 68 -18.09 0.65 9.27
N GLU A 69 -17.16 0.39 8.34
CA GLU A 69 -15.73 0.72 8.50
C GLU A 69 -15.51 2.23 8.65
N ALA A 70 -16.09 3.02 7.75
CA ALA A 70 -16.01 4.48 7.79
C ALA A 70 -16.54 5.02 9.12
N ASP A 71 -17.68 4.50 9.61
CA ASP A 71 -18.29 4.95 10.86
C ASP A 71 -17.51 4.47 12.10
N ARG A 72 -17.03 3.22 12.10
CA ARG A 72 -16.43 2.59 13.29
C ARG A 72 -14.98 2.97 13.52
N ILE A 73 -14.20 2.96 12.44
CA ILE A 73 -12.75 3.21 12.47
C ILE A 73 -12.46 4.69 12.13
N GLY A 74 -13.40 5.38 11.45
CA GLY A 74 -13.13 6.70 10.91
C GLY A 74 -12.27 6.64 9.64
N SER A 75 -12.29 5.50 8.94
CA SER A 75 -11.58 5.34 7.67
C SER A 75 -12.07 6.38 6.66
N ASN A 76 -11.14 7.09 6.03
CA ASN A 76 -11.41 8.06 4.97
C ASN A 76 -10.81 7.62 3.62
N SER A 77 -10.10 6.49 3.60
CA SER A 77 -9.49 5.94 2.40
C SER A 77 -9.29 4.43 2.49
N THR A 78 -9.07 3.79 1.36
CA THR A 78 -8.71 2.36 1.28
C THR A 78 -7.61 2.16 0.23
N ARG A 79 -6.79 1.13 0.44
CA ARG A 79 -5.92 0.55 -0.60
C ARG A 79 -6.62 -0.70 -1.14
N LEU A 80 -7.22 -0.57 -2.31
CA LEU A 80 -8.01 -1.60 -2.98
C LEU A 80 -7.10 -2.40 -3.92
N LEU A 81 -6.97 -3.68 -3.64
CA LEU A 81 -6.15 -4.57 -4.44
C LEU A 81 -6.77 -4.79 -5.82
N VAL A 82 -5.95 -4.60 -6.85
CA VAL A 82 -6.21 -5.01 -8.23
C VAL A 82 -5.07 -5.87 -8.74
N PHE A 83 -5.33 -6.75 -9.70
CA PHE A 83 -4.35 -7.74 -10.13
C PHE A 83 -4.10 -7.68 -11.63
N TRP A 84 -2.83 -7.66 -12.03
CA TRP A 84 -2.45 -7.70 -13.45
C TRP A 84 -3.01 -8.96 -14.14
N SER A 85 -3.01 -10.09 -13.44
CA SER A 85 -3.53 -11.37 -13.94
C SER A 85 -5.00 -11.32 -14.34
N ARG A 86 -5.78 -10.47 -13.65
CA ARG A 86 -7.22 -10.28 -13.87
C ARG A 86 -7.50 -9.13 -14.83
N LEU A 87 -6.67 -8.10 -14.80
CA LEU A 87 -6.74 -6.98 -15.72
C LEU A 87 -6.40 -7.39 -17.16
N GLU A 88 -5.33 -8.17 -17.36
CA GLU A 88 -4.82 -8.59 -18.66
C GLU A 88 -4.67 -10.13 -18.70
N PRO A 89 -5.77 -10.89 -18.74
CA PRO A 89 -5.73 -12.35 -18.69
C PRO A 89 -5.07 -13.00 -19.92
N ARG A 90 -4.97 -12.26 -21.04
CA ARG A 90 -4.23 -12.64 -22.25
C ARG A 90 -3.41 -11.43 -22.73
N PRO A 91 -2.24 -11.63 -23.35
CA PRO A 91 -1.39 -10.51 -23.76
C PRO A 91 -2.16 -9.53 -24.66
N GLY A 92 -2.23 -8.27 -24.26
CA GLY A 92 -2.91 -7.18 -24.97
C GLY A 92 -4.44 -7.23 -24.95
N HIS A 93 -5.05 -8.13 -24.16
CA HIS A 93 -6.50 -8.25 -24.03
C HIS A 93 -6.93 -7.99 -22.60
N TYR A 94 -7.59 -6.85 -22.39
CA TYR A 94 -8.06 -6.43 -21.07
C TYR A 94 -9.46 -6.98 -20.74
N ASP A 95 -9.68 -7.32 -19.47
CA ASP A 95 -10.98 -7.78 -18.96
C ASP A 95 -11.81 -6.58 -18.49
N GLU A 96 -12.69 -6.08 -19.36
CA GLU A 96 -13.59 -4.97 -19.02
C GLU A 96 -14.62 -5.35 -17.95
N HIS A 97 -15.01 -6.63 -17.83
CA HIS A 97 -15.93 -7.05 -16.78
C HIS A 97 -15.27 -6.99 -15.41
N TYR A 98 -13.98 -7.33 -15.32
CA TYR A 98 -13.19 -7.10 -14.12
C TYR A 98 -13.09 -5.61 -13.77
N LEU A 99 -12.86 -4.74 -14.76
CA LEU A 99 -12.84 -3.29 -14.54
C LEU A 99 -14.19 -2.72 -14.09
N ASP A 100 -15.30 -3.25 -14.60
CA ASP A 100 -16.64 -2.89 -14.11
C ASP A 100 -16.86 -3.32 -12.67
N ALA A 101 -16.35 -4.50 -12.30
CA ALA A 101 -16.37 -4.97 -10.93
C ALA A 101 -15.57 -4.03 -10.00
N VAL A 102 -14.35 -3.65 -10.38
CA VAL A 102 -13.53 -2.66 -9.64
C VAL A 102 -14.26 -1.32 -9.53
N ALA A 103 -14.82 -0.81 -10.63
CA ALA A 103 -15.53 0.46 -10.65
C ALA A 103 -16.77 0.46 -9.73
N GLN A 104 -17.46 -0.68 -9.64
CA GLN A 104 -18.54 -0.84 -8.68
C GLN A 104 -18.05 -0.69 -7.24
N ARG A 105 -16.89 -1.28 -6.87
CA ARG A 105 -16.33 -1.16 -5.51
C ARG A 105 -15.88 0.27 -5.25
N VAL A 106 -15.23 0.92 -6.21
CA VAL A 106 -14.89 2.36 -6.13
C VAL A 106 -16.13 3.21 -5.83
N ALA A 107 -17.26 2.96 -6.51
CA ALA A 107 -18.51 3.68 -6.25
C ALA A 107 -19.10 3.38 -4.86
N TRP A 108 -18.79 2.24 -4.23
CA TRP A 108 -19.22 1.94 -2.87
C TRP A 108 -18.44 2.78 -1.86
N TYR A 109 -17.13 2.86 -2.04
CA TYR A 109 -16.25 3.74 -1.25
C TYR A 109 -16.62 5.21 -1.40
N GLU A 110 -16.91 5.65 -2.63
CA GLU A 110 -17.38 7.01 -2.89
C GLU A 110 -18.63 7.36 -2.06
N ARG A 111 -19.62 6.46 -2.03
CA ARG A 111 -20.85 6.66 -1.23
C ARG A 111 -20.60 6.68 0.27
N ALA A 112 -19.55 6.03 0.74
CA ALA A 112 -19.09 6.10 2.14
C ALA A 112 -18.21 7.34 2.42
N GLY A 113 -17.98 8.20 1.42
CA GLY A 113 -17.12 9.39 1.56
C GLY A 113 -15.62 9.06 1.61
N MET A 114 -15.23 7.86 1.19
CA MET A 114 -13.84 7.40 1.22
C MET A 114 -13.15 7.58 -0.13
N ARG A 115 -11.83 7.72 -0.08
CA ARG A 115 -10.94 7.73 -1.24
C ARG A 115 -10.36 6.34 -1.52
N VAL A 116 -10.10 6.02 -2.79
CA VAL A 116 -9.58 4.72 -3.19
C VAL A 116 -8.20 4.87 -3.82
N VAL A 117 -7.23 4.11 -3.32
CA VAL A 117 -5.97 3.87 -4.02
C VAL A 117 -6.04 2.50 -4.66
N LEU A 118 -5.86 2.44 -5.98
CA LEU A 118 -5.82 1.18 -6.71
C LEU A 118 -4.40 0.64 -6.68
N ASP A 119 -4.21 -0.51 -6.06
CA ASP A 119 -2.91 -1.14 -5.86
C ASP A 119 -2.73 -2.34 -6.79
N MET A 120 -1.74 -2.28 -7.69
CA MET A 120 -1.38 -3.41 -8.55
C MET A 120 -0.61 -4.45 -7.75
N HIS A 121 -1.39 -5.30 -7.11
CA HIS A 121 -0.93 -6.16 -6.04
C HIS A 121 -0.31 -7.45 -6.56
N GLN A 122 0.78 -7.87 -5.92
CA GLN A 122 1.39 -9.18 -6.11
C GLN A 122 2.09 -9.65 -4.85
N ASP A 123 2.07 -10.95 -4.61
CA ASP A 123 3.02 -11.67 -3.79
C ASP A 123 3.71 -12.74 -4.61
N MET A 124 5.01 -12.96 -4.39
CA MET A 124 5.74 -14.09 -4.97
C MET A 124 5.57 -14.18 -6.50
N TRP A 125 5.35 -13.05 -7.19
CA TRP A 125 5.05 -12.94 -8.62
C TRP A 125 3.59 -13.13 -9.05
N GLY A 126 2.97 -14.30 -8.88
CA GLY A 126 1.60 -14.56 -9.37
C GLY A 126 1.11 -16.01 -9.30
N PRO A 127 -0.09 -16.35 -9.81
CA PRO A 127 -0.78 -17.65 -9.67
C PRO A 127 -0.05 -18.82 -10.31
N ALA A 128 0.90 -18.57 -11.22
CA ALA A 128 1.67 -19.64 -11.84
C ALA A 128 2.64 -20.29 -10.84
N VAL A 129 2.97 -19.64 -9.72
CA VAL A 129 3.70 -20.28 -8.61
C VAL A 129 2.81 -21.35 -7.98
N ALA A 130 3.30 -22.59 -7.93
CA ALA A 130 2.52 -23.72 -7.46
C ALA A 130 2.11 -23.53 -5.98
N GLY A 131 0.81 -23.57 -5.72
CA GLY A 131 0.23 -23.34 -4.39
C GLY A 131 -0.05 -21.87 -4.07
N SER A 132 0.19 -20.93 -5.00
CA SER A 132 -0.18 -19.52 -4.85
C SER A 132 -1.67 -19.30 -5.14
N SER A 133 -2.19 -18.16 -4.68
CA SER A 133 -3.58 -17.75 -4.87
C SER A 133 -3.90 -17.49 -6.35
N PRO A 134 -5.12 -17.81 -6.82
CA PRO A 134 -5.47 -17.81 -8.24
C PRO A 134 -5.50 -16.44 -8.92
N ASN A 135 -5.74 -15.35 -8.18
CA ASN A 135 -5.85 -14.01 -8.75
C ASN A 135 -4.60 -13.16 -8.58
N ASN A 136 -3.67 -13.57 -7.73
CA ASN A 136 -2.56 -12.74 -7.28
C ASN A 136 -1.64 -12.24 -8.43
N GLY A 137 -1.16 -11.01 -8.41
CA GLY A 137 -0.03 -10.58 -9.25
C GLY A 137 -0.13 -10.80 -10.76
N ALA A 138 0.97 -11.28 -11.35
CA ALA A 138 1.19 -11.36 -12.80
C ALA A 138 0.46 -12.56 -13.46
N PRO A 139 -0.10 -12.39 -14.67
CA PRO A 139 -0.76 -13.48 -15.38
C PRO A 139 0.20 -14.62 -15.73
N ALA A 140 -0.35 -15.83 -15.90
CA ALA A 140 0.42 -17.01 -16.26
C ALA A 140 1.21 -16.83 -17.57
N TRP A 141 0.65 -16.12 -18.55
CA TRP A 141 1.34 -15.85 -19.82
C TRP A 141 2.57 -14.95 -19.67
N ALA A 142 2.61 -14.12 -18.61
CA ALA A 142 3.73 -13.24 -18.27
C ALA A 142 4.72 -13.88 -17.28
N THR A 143 4.57 -15.18 -16.99
CA THR A 143 5.36 -15.88 -15.97
C THR A 143 6.24 -16.95 -16.59
N HIS A 144 7.56 -16.77 -16.47
CA HIS A 144 8.55 -17.68 -17.05
C HIS A 144 9.51 -18.20 -15.98
N PHE A 145 9.46 -19.49 -15.66
CA PHE A 145 10.36 -20.11 -14.67
C PHE A 145 11.55 -20.83 -15.29
N ASP A 146 11.59 -21.00 -16.62
CA ASP A 146 12.60 -21.79 -17.34
C ASP A 146 12.79 -23.22 -16.77
N GLY A 147 11.70 -23.85 -16.32
CA GLY A 147 11.71 -25.19 -15.73
C GLY A 147 12.29 -25.27 -14.30
N LEU A 148 12.61 -24.13 -13.68
CA LEU A 148 13.07 -24.07 -12.29
C LEU A 148 11.90 -24.22 -11.30
N PRO A 149 12.16 -24.75 -10.09
CA PRO A 149 11.12 -24.92 -9.08
C PRO A 149 10.56 -23.58 -8.61
N ALA A 150 9.23 -23.50 -8.56
CA ALA A 150 8.46 -22.37 -8.06
C ALA A 150 7.24 -22.90 -7.32
N THR A 151 7.44 -23.27 -6.06
CA THR A 151 6.38 -23.79 -5.18
C THR A 151 6.39 -23.00 -3.89
N VAL A 152 5.20 -22.68 -3.37
CA VAL A 152 5.06 -22.01 -2.08
C VAL A 152 5.83 -22.77 -0.99
N GLN A 153 6.57 -22.01 -0.17
CA GLN A 153 7.36 -22.49 0.96
C GLN A 153 6.68 -22.16 2.29
N ASP A 154 7.16 -22.75 3.37
CA ASP A 154 6.76 -22.37 4.74
C ASP A 154 8.01 -21.93 5.54
N PRO A 155 8.03 -20.69 6.09
CA PRO A 155 7.03 -19.63 5.91
C PRO A 155 6.99 -19.10 4.47
N TRP A 156 5.81 -18.65 4.04
CA TRP A 156 5.52 -18.22 2.66
C TRP A 156 6.50 -17.20 2.06
N PRO A 157 7.11 -16.24 2.81
CA PRO A 157 8.05 -15.30 2.21
C PRO A 157 9.32 -15.96 1.65
N LEU A 158 9.66 -17.17 2.11
CA LEU A 158 10.78 -17.94 1.54
C LEU A 158 10.52 -18.36 0.09
N THR A 159 9.28 -18.27 -0.38
CA THR A 159 8.92 -18.53 -1.78
C THR A 159 9.61 -17.56 -2.73
N TYR A 160 9.87 -16.31 -2.32
CA TYR A 160 10.66 -15.37 -3.13
C TYR A 160 12.06 -15.90 -3.46
N LEU A 161 12.66 -16.72 -2.57
CA LEU A 161 13.98 -17.31 -2.77
C LEU A 161 13.97 -18.57 -3.63
N GLN A 162 12.79 -19.04 -4.08
CA GLN A 162 12.72 -20.16 -5.01
C GLN A 162 13.36 -19.76 -6.36
N PRO A 163 14.21 -20.63 -6.96
CA PRO A 163 14.89 -20.33 -8.21
C PRO A 163 13.95 -19.92 -9.35
N GLY A 164 12.77 -20.53 -9.47
CA GLY A 164 11.78 -20.16 -10.48
C GLY A 164 11.16 -18.79 -10.23
N VAL A 165 10.83 -18.45 -8.98
CA VAL A 165 10.31 -17.12 -8.64
C VAL A 165 11.35 -16.04 -8.91
N THR A 166 12.60 -16.28 -8.49
CA THR A 166 13.76 -15.43 -8.85
C THR A 166 13.85 -15.21 -10.35
N ARG A 167 13.71 -16.30 -11.13
CA ARG A 167 13.78 -16.24 -12.60
C ARG A 167 12.65 -15.44 -13.22
N ALA A 168 11.44 -15.52 -12.69
CA ALA A 168 10.31 -14.74 -13.19
C ALA A 168 10.55 -13.23 -13.02
N PHE A 169 11.01 -12.80 -11.84
CA PHE A 169 11.40 -11.41 -11.62
C PHE A 169 12.58 -11.00 -12.51
N ASP A 170 13.60 -11.85 -12.68
CA ASP A 170 14.74 -11.56 -13.55
C ASP A 170 14.31 -11.33 -15.02
N HIS A 171 13.37 -12.14 -15.52
CA HIS A 171 12.80 -11.93 -16.84
C HIS A 171 12.03 -10.62 -16.92
N PHE A 172 11.19 -10.33 -15.94
CA PHE A 172 10.44 -9.08 -15.90
C PHE A 172 11.34 -7.84 -15.82
N TRP A 173 12.39 -7.87 -15.01
CA TRP A 173 13.36 -6.78 -14.94
C TRP A 173 14.28 -6.72 -16.17
N GLY A 174 14.25 -7.74 -17.02
CA GLY A 174 15.05 -7.84 -18.23
C GLY A 174 16.51 -8.18 -17.97
N THR A 175 16.86 -8.63 -16.76
CA THR A 175 18.23 -9.01 -16.39
C THR A 175 18.71 -10.25 -17.16
N THR A 176 17.78 -11.06 -17.67
CA THR A 176 18.07 -12.17 -18.59
C THR A 176 18.19 -11.75 -20.06
N GLY A 177 17.68 -10.56 -20.42
CA GLY A 177 17.60 -10.09 -21.80
C GLY A 177 16.59 -10.82 -22.70
N ARG A 178 15.74 -11.70 -22.16
CA ARG A 178 14.88 -12.59 -22.97
C ARG A 178 13.44 -12.10 -23.17
N HIS A 179 12.91 -11.35 -22.21
CA HIS A 179 11.49 -10.98 -22.15
C HIS A 179 11.26 -9.46 -21.97
N PRO A 180 11.78 -8.61 -22.88
CA PRO A 180 11.58 -7.16 -22.78
C PRO A 180 10.10 -6.74 -22.82
N GLU A 181 9.24 -7.54 -23.47
CA GLU A 181 7.81 -7.29 -23.65
C GLU A 181 7.03 -7.22 -22.33
N LEU A 182 7.49 -7.89 -21.27
CA LEU A 182 6.73 -7.97 -20.01
C LEU A 182 6.53 -6.60 -19.37
N ARG A 183 7.56 -5.74 -19.40
CA ARG A 183 7.44 -4.36 -18.89
C ARG A 183 6.58 -3.50 -19.82
N GLU A 184 6.54 -3.81 -21.12
CA GLU A 184 5.69 -3.11 -22.07
C GLU A 184 4.22 -3.40 -21.80
N HIS A 185 3.88 -4.67 -21.62
CA HIS A 185 2.54 -5.08 -21.23
C HIS A 185 2.13 -4.54 -19.86
N PHE A 186 2.99 -4.64 -18.84
CA PHE A 186 2.69 -4.08 -17.52
C PHE A 186 2.44 -2.57 -17.58
N THR A 187 3.23 -1.85 -18.38
CA THR A 187 3.02 -0.41 -18.63
C THR A 187 1.70 -0.13 -19.34
N ALA A 188 1.37 -0.91 -20.36
CA ALA A 188 0.12 -0.77 -21.11
C ALA A 188 -1.11 -1.11 -20.23
N ALA A 189 -1.02 -2.13 -19.38
CA ALA A 189 -2.04 -2.49 -18.41
C ALA A 189 -2.30 -1.34 -17.43
N TRP A 190 -1.24 -0.72 -16.91
CA TRP A 190 -1.36 0.47 -16.06
C TRP A 190 -2.03 1.64 -16.76
N ARG A 191 -1.65 1.93 -18.01
CA ARG A 191 -2.32 2.96 -18.81
C ARG A 191 -3.80 2.66 -18.99
N HIS A 192 -4.14 1.41 -19.31
CA HIS A 192 -5.53 1.00 -19.52
C HIS A 192 -6.36 1.17 -18.25
N LEU A 193 -5.83 0.74 -17.10
CA LEU A 193 -6.46 0.94 -15.79
C LEU A 193 -6.61 2.44 -15.47
N ALA A 194 -5.55 3.23 -15.62
CA ALA A 194 -5.61 4.67 -15.36
C ALA A 194 -6.61 5.38 -16.28
N GLN A 195 -6.67 5.00 -17.56
CA GLN A 195 -7.65 5.56 -18.51
C GLN A 195 -9.09 5.27 -18.07
N ARG A 196 -9.36 4.07 -17.54
CA ARG A 196 -10.69 3.69 -17.03
C ARG A 196 -11.14 4.55 -15.84
N PHE A 197 -10.19 5.02 -15.03
CA PHE A 197 -10.44 5.73 -13.76
C PHE A 197 -10.05 7.21 -13.77
N ALA A 198 -9.51 7.74 -14.87
CA ALA A 198 -9.03 9.12 -14.97
C ALA A 198 -10.08 10.20 -14.61
N GLY A 199 -11.37 9.90 -14.81
CA GLY A 199 -12.48 10.79 -14.45
C GLY A 199 -13.14 10.51 -13.10
N SER A 200 -12.62 9.59 -12.29
CA SER A 200 -13.25 9.14 -11.03
C SER A 200 -12.76 9.98 -9.84
N PRO A 201 -13.58 10.89 -9.27
CA PRO A 201 -13.15 11.72 -8.14
C PRO A 201 -12.95 10.92 -6.84
N ALA A 202 -13.48 9.69 -6.78
CA ALA A 202 -13.30 8.80 -5.64
C ALA A 202 -11.92 8.13 -5.63
N VAL A 203 -11.26 8.00 -6.79
CA VAL A 203 -9.89 7.49 -6.85
C VAL A 203 -8.97 8.61 -6.36
N LEU A 204 -8.09 8.31 -5.40
CA LEU A 204 -7.04 9.24 -4.96
C LEU A 204 -5.78 9.04 -5.79
N GLY A 205 -5.49 7.79 -6.16
CA GLY A 205 -4.27 7.46 -6.87
C GLY A 205 -4.08 5.99 -7.21
N TYR A 206 -2.90 5.74 -7.74
CA TYR A 206 -2.44 4.46 -8.26
C TYR A 206 -1.18 4.02 -7.54
N ASP A 207 -1.21 2.89 -6.85
CA ASP A 207 -0.04 2.28 -6.22
C ASP A 207 0.58 1.26 -7.17
N LEU A 208 1.76 1.62 -7.69
CA LEU A 208 2.25 1.11 -8.97
C LEU A 208 2.65 -0.37 -8.95
N PHE A 209 3.14 -0.86 -7.83
CA PHE A 209 3.67 -2.20 -7.72
C PHE A 209 3.84 -2.57 -6.25
N ASN A 210 2.99 -3.45 -5.73
CA ASN A 210 3.11 -3.97 -4.37
C ASN A 210 4.42 -4.72 -4.14
N GLU A 211 5.11 -4.36 -3.07
CA GLU A 211 6.32 -5.02 -2.56
C GLU A 211 7.34 -5.42 -3.66
N PRO A 212 7.89 -4.46 -4.42
CA PRO A 212 8.83 -4.76 -5.49
C PRO A 212 10.03 -5.57 -4.99
N TRP A 213 10.39 -6.61 -5.73
CA TRP A 213 11.54 -7.45 -5.42
C TRP A 213 12.44 -7.64 -6.65
N GLY A 214 13.75 -7.53 -6.43
CA GLY A 214 14.74 -7.39 -7.51
C GLY A 214 15.19 -8.68 -8.18
N GLY A 215 14.65 -9.84 -7.80
CA GLY A 215 15.18 -11.11 -8.28
C GLY A 215 16.64 -11.28 -7.86
N SER A 216 17.49 -11.51 -8.84
CA SER A 216 18.94 -11.65 -8.66
C SER A 216 19.67 -10.31 -8.43
N VAL A 217 19.00 -9.17 -8.61
CA VAL A 217 19.62 -7.85 -8.39
C VAL A 217 19.40 -7.39 -6.95
N PRO A 218 20.47 -7.18 -6.17
CA PRO A 218 20.34 -6.83 -4.77
C PRO A 218 20.08 -5.33 -4.56
N TRP A 219 19.66 -4.99 -3.35
CA TRP A 219 19.73 -3.63 -2.83
C TRP A 219 21.20 -3.13 -2.80
N PRO A 220 21.50 -1.86 -3.10
CA PRO A 220 20.60 -0.81 -3.57
C PRO A 220 20.49 -0.73 -5.10
N LEU A 221 21.17 -1.61 -5.84
CA LEU A 221 21.24 -1.56 -7.30
C LEU A 221 19.87 -1.76 -7.95
N PHE A 222 19.04 -2.64 -7.38
CA PHE A 222 17.69 -2.89 -7.89
C PHE A 222 16.85 -1.61 -7.92
N GLU A 223 16.78 -0.88 -6.82
CA GLU A 223 15.97 0.33 -6.73
C GLU A 223 16.44 1.41 -7.71
N ARG A 224 17.76 1.60 -7.82
CA ARG A 224 18.37 2.63 -8.66
C ARG A 224 18.30 2.30 -10.15
N ASP A 225 18.63 1.08 -10.51
CA ASP A 225 18.94 0.70 -11.89
C ASP A 225 17.75 0.04 -12.60
N LEU A 226 16.75 -0.45 -11.87
CA LEU A 226 15.61 -1.18 -12.43
C LEU A 226 14.25 -0.63 -11.98
N LEU A 227 14.01 -0.52 -10.66
CA LEU A 227 12.71 -0.10 -10.13
C LEU A 227 12.40 1.37 -10.46
N GLY A 228 13.35 2.28 -10.19
CA GLY A 228 13.22 3.70 -10.53
C GLY A 228 12.91 3.93 -12.02
N PRO A 229 13.67 3.34 -12.95
CA PRO A 229 13.34 3.40 -14.38
C PRO A 229 11.97 2.83 -14.76
N LEU A 230 11.53 1.72 -14.14
CA LEU A 230 10.16 1.23 -14.35
C LEU A 230 9.13 2.25 -13.88
N TYR A 231 9.26 2.78 -12.66
CA TYR A 231 8.33 3.80 -12.17
C TYR A 231 8.31 5.04 -13.03
N GLN A 232 9.45 5.52 -13.51
CA GLN A 232 9.49 6.66 -14.43
C GLN A 232 8.72 6.38 -15.73
N ARG A 233 8.84 5.17 -16.26
CA ARG A 233 8.06 4.72 -17.43
C ARG A 233 6.57 4.70 -17.14
N LEU A 234 6.16 4.09 -16.03
CA LEU A 234 4.75 4.01 -15.62
C LEU A 234 4.14 5.39 -15.38
N ILE A 235 4.84 6.27 -14.66
CA ILE A 235 4.42 7.65 -14.43
C ILE A 235 4.19 8.37 -15.76
N THR A 236 5.17 8.29 -16.67
CA THR A 236 5.08 8.95 -17.97
C THR A 236 3.89 8.45 -18.77
N GLU A 237 3.69 7.13 -18.81
CA GLU A 237 2.58 6.53 -19.57
C GLU A 237 1.22 6.85 -18.95
N ILE A 238 1.06 6.73 -17.62
CA ILE A 238 -0.19 7.08 -16.92
C ILE A 238 -0.54 8.55 -17.16
N ARG A 239 0.45 9.45 -17.14
CA ARG A 239 0.22 10.87 -17.44
C ARG A 239 -0.26 11.14 -18.87
N THR A 240 -0.16 10.20 -19.80
CA THR A 240 -0.78 10.37 -21.13
C THR A 240 -2.31 10.34 -21.09
N VAL A 241 -2.90 9.74 -20.04
CA VAL A 241 -4.35 9.57 -19.90
C VAL A 241 -4.92 10.19 -18.62
N ASP A 242 -4.08 10.48 -17.62
CA ASP A 242 -4.52 10.98 -16.32
C ASP A 242 -3.56 12.01 -15.70
N GLN A 243 -4.03 13.24 -15.57
CA GLN A 243 -3.27 14.39 -15.04
C GLN A 243 -3.62 14.72 -13.57
N GLN A 244 -4.58 14.00 -12.98
CA GLN A 244 -5.20 14.38 -11.71
C GLN A 244 -4.73 13.50 -10.57
N HIS A 245 -4.75 12.18 -10.73
CA HIS A 245 -4.58 11.27 -9.60
C HIS A 245 -3.12 11.19 -9.11
N TRP A 246 -2.94 10.93 -7.81
CA TRP A 246 -1.63 10.67 -7.23
C TRP A 246 -1.04 9.36 -7.75
N ILE A 247 0.29 9.30 -7.85
CA ILE A 247 1.01 8.07 -8.16
C ILE A 247 1.82 7.68 -6.93
N PHE A 248 1.45 6.56 -6.31
CA PHE A 248 2.13 5.99 -5.16
C PHE A 248 3.25 5.07 -5.65
N VAL A 249 4.44 5.25 -5.08
CA VAL A 249 5.62 4.43 -5.36
C VAL A 249 6.13 3.80 -4.07
N GLU A 250 6.44 2.52 -4.15
CA GLU A 250 6.98 1.75 -3.04
C GLU A 250 8.50 1.63 -3.17
N PRO A 251 9.25 1.52 -2.06
CA PRO A 251 10.61 1.02 -2.12
C PRO A 251 10.62 -0.48 -2.43
N GLN A 252 11.79 -1.09 -2.63
CA GLN A 252 11.84 -2.55 -2.57
C GLN A 252 11.40 -3.04 -1.18
N ALA A 253 10.65 -4.15 -1.08
CA ALA A 253 10.12 -4.59 0.22
C ALA A 253 11.19 -5.24 1.11
N LEU A 254 11.87 -6.27 0.59
CA LEU A 254 12.86 -7.02 1.36
C LEU A 254 13.98 -6.10 1.86
N GLY A 255 14.20 -6.08 3.17
CA GLY A 255 15.16 -5.21 3.83
C GLY A 255 14.56 -3.88 4.26
N VAL A 256 13.90 -3.14 3.36
CA VAL A 256 13.33 -1.82 3.68
C VAL A 256 12.17 -1.95 4.66
N ASN A 257 11.30 -2.94 4.48
CA ASN A 257 10.22 -3.24 5.43
C ASN A 257 10.72 -3.53 6.85
N GLN A 258 11.98 -3.99 6.97
CA GLN A 258 12.64 -4.34 8.23
C GLN A 258 13.51 -3.20 8.80
N GLY A 259 13.68 -2.09 8.07
CA GLY A 259 14.42 -0.91 8.53
C GLY A 259 15.66 -0.53 7.71
N LEU A 260 15.96 -1.21 6.59
CA LEU A 260 16.96 -0.67 5.65
C LEU A 260 16.42 0.61 5.01
N PRO A 261 17.27 1.61 4.72
CA PRO A 261 16.85 2.79 3.98
C PRO A 261 16.62 2.46 2.50
N SER A 262 15.69 3.15 1.85
CA SER A 262 15.48 3.04 0.40
C SER A 262 16.47 3.92 -0.38
N ALA A 263 16.96 3.35 -1.48
CA ALA A 263 17.79 3.98 -2.49
C ALA A 263 17.00 4.38 -3.75
N LEU A 264 15.66 4.35 -3.70
CA LEU A 264 14.80 4.73 -4.82
C LEU A 264 15.17 6.14 -5.32
N PRO A 265 15.47 6.34 -6.61
CA PRO A 265 15.93 7.63 -7.12
C PRO A 265 14.79 8.64 -7.18
N ALA A 266 15.12 9.92 -7.39
CA ALA A 266 14.12 10.93 -7.67
C ALA A 266 13.38 10.61 -8.96
N LEU A 267 12.06 10.84 -8.97
CA LEU A 267 11.17 10.58 -10.09
C LEU A 267 10.58 11.91 -10.58
N HIS A 268 10.36 12.02 -11.88
CA HIS A 268 9.76 13.19 -12.50
C HIS A 268 8.31 12.90 -12.89
N ASP A 269 7.39 13.72 -12.39
CA ASP A 269 5.99 13.73 -12.84
C ASP A 269 5.85 14.75 -13.98
N PRO A 270 5.57 14.32 -15.24
CA PRO A 270 5.43 15.23 -16.37
C PRO A 270 4.06 15.95 -16.41
N ARG A 271 3.24 15.81 -15.36
CA ARG A 271 1.94 16.49 -15.30
C ARG A 271 2.07 18.01 -15.36
N THR A 272 0.98 18.66 -15.76
CA THR A 272 0.88 20.13 -15.62
C THR A 272 0.71 20.51 -14.15
N GLY A 273 1.57 21.39 -13.64
CA GLY A 273 1.55 21.90 -12.27
C GLY A 273 2.52 21.18 -11.34
N ALA A 274 2.24 21.22 -10.02
CA ALA A 274 3.07 20.55 -9.03
C ALA A 274 3.04 19.01 -9.21
N PRO A 275 4.14 18.28 -8.94
CA PRO A 275 4.14 16.83 -9.04
C PRO A 275 3.14 16.19 -8.05
N ARG A 276 2.52 15.07 -8.45
CA ARG A 276 1.65 14.26 -7.59
C ARG A 276 2.19 12.83 -7.49
N ILE A 277 3.38 12.72 -6.89
CA ILE A 277 4.00 11.43 -6.51
C ILE A 277 3.97 11.31 -4.99
N ALA A 278 3.54 10.17 -4.48
CA ALA A 278 3.52 9.84 -3.05
C ALA A 278 4.40 8.60 -2.79
N TYR A 279 5.03 8.53 -1.62
CA TYR A 279 5.88 7.42 -1.21
C TYR A 279 5.13 6.50 -0.23
N ALA A 280 5.03 5.21 -0.56
CA ALA A 280 4.16 4.25 0.13
C ALA A 280 4.91 3.04 0.72
N PRO A 281 5.87 3.21 1.66
CA PRO A 281 6.62 2.08 2.21
C PRO A 281 5.79 1.23 3.18
N HIS A 282 6.17 -0.04 3.34
CA HIS A 282 5.53 -0.97 4.29
C HIS A 282 6.40 -1.21 5.53
N PHE A 283 5.77 -1.58 6.66
CA PHE A 283 6.47 -1.83 7.91
C PHE A 283 6.16 -3.21 8.49
N TYR A 284 7.14 -4.12 8.39
CA TYR A 284 7.06 -5.48 8.91
C TYR A 284 8.39 -5.86 9.59
N PRO A 285 8.52 -5.64 10.91
CA PRO A 285 9.76 -5.89 11.63
C PRO A 285 10.05 -7.39 11.74
N THR A 286 11.33 -7.77 11.49
CA THR A 286 11.78 -9.16 11.39
C THR A 286 11.36 -10.04 12.58
N LEU A 287 11.47 -9.52 13.81
CA LEU A 287 11.17 -10.32 15.00
C LEU A 287 9.70 -10.75 15.06
N LEU A 288 8.77 -9.85 14.69
CA LEU A 288 7.34 -10.17 14.67
C LEU A 288 7.00 -11.05 13.46
N GLY A 289 7.64 -10.81 12.31
CA GLY A 289 7.54 -11.69 11.13
C GLY A 289 8.05 -13.12 11.40
N ALA A 290 9.05 -13.28 12.26
CA ALA A 290 9.55 -14.57 12.74
C ALA A 290 8.68 -15.19 13.86
N GLY A 291 7.51 -14.60 14.15
CA GLY A 291 6.51 -15.15 15.06
C GLY A 291 6.66 -14.73 16.53
N GLN A 292 7.65 -13.90 16.89
CA GLN A 292 7.79 -13.39 18.26
C GLN A 292 6.63 -12.48 18.65
N THR A 293 6.35 -12.41 19.96
CA THR A 293 5.31 -11.51 20.51
C THR A 293 5.90 -10.14 20.83
N TYR A 294 5.06 -9.10 20.77
CA TYR A 294 5.49 -7.72 21.04
C TYR A 294 5.52 -7.42 22.55
N THR A 295 6.41 -8.11 23.26
CA THR A 295 6.55 -8.01 24.72
C THR A 295 8.02 -7.92 25.14
N GLY A 296 8.28 -7.49 26.38
CA GLY A 296 9.61 -7.51 26.99
C GLY A 296 10.72 -6.90 26.10
N ALA A 297 11.80 -7.66 25.91
CA ALA A 297 12.95 -7.23 25.10
C ALA A 297 12.60 -7.10 23.60
N THR A 298 11.74 -7.97 23.06
CA THR A 298 11.29 -7.91 21.66
C THR A 298 10.63 -6.56 21.38
N LYS A 299 9.73 -6.12 22.27
CA LYS A 299 9.10 -4.81 22.19
C LYS A 299 10.12 -3.67 22.17
N ALA A 300 11.10 -3.69 23.07
CA ALA A 300 12.13 -2.64 23.12
C ALA A 300 12.94 -2.54 21.82
N LEU A 301 13.33 -3.70 21.25
CA LEU A 301 14.05 -3.78 19.98
C LEU A 301 13.18 -3.31 18.81
N VAL A 302 11.94 -3.81 18.71
CA VAL A 302 11.04 -3.43 17.62
C VAL A 302 10.67 -1.95 17.69
N ARG A 303 10.48 -1.34 18.88
CA ARG A 303 10.31 0.12 19.00
C ARG A 303 11.49 0.90 18.46
N ASN A 304 12.71 0.40 18.67
CA ASN A 304 13.90 1.05 18.13
C ASN A 304 13.95 0.94 16.60
N THR A 305 13.67 -0.26 16.06
CA THR A 305 13.55 -0.48 14.61
C THR A 305 12.46 0.38 13.99
N MET A 306 11.31 0.51 14.65
CA MET A 306 10.17 1.32 14.20
C MET A 306 10.56 2.79 14.07
N ARG A 307 11.15 3.39 15.12
CA ARG A 307 11.60 4.79 15.06
C ARG A 307 12.62 5.01 13.94
N TRP A 308 13.60 4.12 13.85
CA TRP A 308 14.60 4.16 12.78
C TRP A 308 13.97 4.05 11.38
N TRP A 309 13.05 3.11 11.18
CA TRP A 309 12.34 2.91 9.92
C TRP A 309 11.55 4.17 9.53
N PHE A 310 10.81 4.76 10.47
CA PHE A 310 10.06 5.98 10.21
C PHE A 310 10.96 7.17 9.90
N ASP A 311 12.11 7.32 10.58
CA ASP A 311 13.08 8.39 10.30
C ASP A 311 13.72 8.23 8.90
N ALA A 312 14.13 7.00 8.55
CA ALA A 312 14.72 6.68 7.26
C ALA A 312 13.74 6.87 6.09
N ASN A 313 12.48 6.45 6.28
CA ASN A 313 11.45 6.60 5.25
C ASN A 313 10.95 8.05 5.14
N ALA A 314 10.85 8.79 6.23
CA ALA A 314 10.59 10.23 6.16
C ALA A 314 11.72 10.97 5.43
N ALA A 315 12.98 10.60 5.66
CA ALA A 315 14.11 11.15 4.91
C ALA A 315 14.05 10.82 3.42
N THR A 316 13.62 9.61 3.07
CA THR A 316 13.38 9.21 1.68
C THR A 316 12.25 10.02 1.05
N ALA A 317 11.10 10.13 1.72
CA ALA A 317 9.96 10.92 1.26
C ALA A 317 10.35 12.39 1.01
N ARG A 318 11.12 13.02 1.93
CA ARG A 318 11.66 14.37 1.73
C ARG A 318 12.61 14.47 0.54
N ARG A 319 13.49 13.47 0.35
CA ARG A 319 14.41 13.40 -0.80
C ARG A 319 13.65 13.29 -2.13
N LEU A 320 12.52 12.60 -2.14
CA LEU A 320 11.63 12.48 -3.29
C LEU A 320 10.71 13.70 -3.47
N GLY A 321 10.64 14.60 -2.47
CA GLY A 321 9.65 15.69 -2.46
C GLY A 321 8.21 15.19 -2.37
N ALA A 322 8.00 13.99 -1.81
CA ALA A 322 6.74 13.26 -1.83
C ALA A 322 6.15 13.13 -0.42
N PRO A 323 4.81 13.18 -0.25
CA PRO A 323 4.16 12.77 0.99
C PRO A 323 4.43 11.29 1.27
N MET A 324 4.32 10.91 2.54
CA MET A 324 4.49 9.53 3.00
C MET A 324 3.17 8.96 3.49
N VAL A 325 2.85 7.73 3.05
CA VAL A 325 1.75 6.92 3.57
C VAL A 325 2.32 5.54 3.90
N VAL A 326 2.03 4.98 5.08
CA VAL A 326 2.42 3.60 5.39
C VAL A 326 1.47 2.67 4.62
N GLY A 327 1.95 2.08 3.54
CA GLY A 327 1.12 1.30 2.60
C GLY A 327 0.53 0.05 3.24
N GLU A 328 1.34 -0.60 4.07
CA GLU A 328 0.95 -1.76 4.86
C GLU A 328 1.71 -1.83 6.17
N PHE A 329 1.01 -2.29 7.20
CA PHE A 329 1.55 -2.81 8.44
C PHE A 329 0.47 -3.69 9.08
N GLY A 330 0.88 -4.66 9.87
CA GLY A 330 -0.07 -5.54 10.53
C GLY A 330 0.60 -6.72 11.21
N LEU A 331 -0.18 -7.44 12.00
CA LEU A 331 0.20 -8.68 12.65
C LEU A 331 -1.05 -9.40 13.15
N ASP A 332 -0.87 -10.64 13.59
CA ASP A 332 -1.88 -11.35 14.36
C ASP A 332 -2.16 -10.60 15.68
N ALA A 333 -3.24 -9.84 15.70
CA ALA A 333 -3.71 -8.99 16.79
C ALA A 333 -4.14 -9.79 18.03
N THR A 334 -4.27 -11.11 17.92
CA THR A 334 -4.57 -11.98 19.07
C THR A 334 -3.33 -12.27 19.93
N LYS A 335 -2.12 -12.00 19.41
CA LYS A 335 -0.88 -12.25 20.13
C LYS A 335 -0.63 -11.24 21.25
N PRO A 336 0.05 -11.62 22.34
CA PRO A 336 0.44 -10.71 23.40
C PRO A 336 1.17 -9.46 22.89
N GLY A 337 0.69 -8.29 23.30
CA GLY A 337 1.25 -6.99 22.93
C GLY A 337 0.92 -6.51 21.52
N ALA A 338 0.19 -7.28 20.72
CA ALA A 338 -0.04 -6.92 19.31
C ALA A 338 -0.84 -5.63 19.12
N LEU A 339 -1.85 -5.39 19.95
CA LEU A 339 -2.62 -4.14 19.91
C LEU A 339 -1.78 -2.92 20.29
N GLU A 340 -0.85 -3.07 21.25
CA GLU A 340 0.09 -1.99 21.59
C GLU A 340 1.09 -1.72 20.46
N PHE A 341 1.50 -2.73 19.70
CA PHE A 341 2.29 -2.53 18.49
C PHE A 341 1.54 -1.65 17.47
N VAL A 342 0.24 -1.90 17.27
CA VAL A 342 -0.59 -1.08 16.39
C VAL A 342 -0.63 0.36 16.88
N ASP A 343 -0.89 0.60 18.17
CA ASP A 343 -0.89 1.95 18.76
C ASP A 343 0.45 2.68 18.56
N ASP A 344 1.57 1.97 18.73
CA ASP A 344 2.90 2.53 18.53
C ASP A 344 3.14 2.94 17.07
N VAL A 345 2.73 2.11 16.09
CA VAL A 345 2.85 2.46 14.66
C VAL A 345 2.00 3.68 14.32
N LEU A 346 0.74 3.70 14.76
CA LEU A 346 -0.18 4.82 14.54
C LEU A 346 0.35 6.12 15.16
N THR A 347 0.95 6.03 16.35
CA THR A 347 1.61 7.16 17.01
C THR A 347 2.80 7.69 16.20
N GLU A 348 3.68 6.82 15.71
CA GLU A 348 4.85 7.23 14.92
C GLU A 348 4.46 7.78 13.54
N ALA A 349 3.40 7.25 12.91
CA ALA A 349 2.82 7.78 11.68
C ALA A 349 2.25 9.19 11.90
N SER A 350 1.41 9.36 12.93
CA SER A 350 0.83 10.66 13.29
C SER A 350 1.87 11.73 13.61
N ARG A 351 2.98 11.37 14.31
CA ARG A 351 4.10 12.31 14.56
C ARG A 351 4.73 12.87 13.28
N ARG A 352 4.70 12.11 12.19
CA ARG A 352 5.26 12.48 10.90
C ARG A 352 4.22 13.00 9.91
N GLY A 353 2.95 13.07 10.31
CA GLY A 353 1.85 13.43 9.41
C GLY A 353 1.64 12.42 8.29
N ALA A 354 2.09 11.17 8.48
CA ALA A 354 1.93 10.10 7.51
C ALA A 354 0.54 9.47 7.65
N GLY A 355 -0.10 9.21 6.51
CA GLY A 355 -1.27 8.33 6.48
C GLY A 355 -0.90 6.86 6.62
N TRP A 356 -1.89 5.98 6.61
CA TRP A 356 -1.68 4.55 6.72
C TRP A 356 -2.86 3.73 6.17
N TRP A 357 -2.55 2.54 5.65
CA TRP A 357 -3.54 1.48 5.41
C TRP A 357 -3.12 0.22 6.17
N TYR A 358 -3.95 -0.26 7.09
CA TYR A 358 -3.67 -1.44 7.88
C TYR A 358 -3.90 -2.72 7.05
N TRP A 359 -3.03 -3.71 7.18
CA TRP A 359 -3.17 -5.02 6.54
C TRP A 359 -3.78 -6.03 7.51
N SER A 360 -5.03 -6.47 7.34
CA SER A 360 -6.01 -6.08 6.28
C SER A 360 -7.43 -6.09 6.84
N ASN A 361 -8.43 -5.87 5.99
CA ASN A 361 -9.84 -5.89 6.37
C ASN A 361 -10.45 -7.29 6.52
N ASP A 362 -9.70 -8.35 6.25
CA ASP A 362 -10.23 -9.71 6.23
C ASP A 362 -10.54 -10.23 7.65
N PRO A 363 -11.67 -10.93 7.88
CA PRO A 363 -12.02 -11.44 9.20
C PRO A 363 -11.00 -12.44 9.72
N GLY A 364 -10.57 -12.28 10.97
CA GLY A 364 -9.57 -13.15 11.58
C GLY A 364 -8.65 -12.44 12.56
N GLY A 365 -7.58 -13.12 12.96
CA GLY A 365 -6.60 -12.56 13.89
C GLY A 365 -5.84 -11.34 13.33
N TRP A 366 -5.81 -11.16 12.02
CA TRP A 366 -5.10 -10.08 11.33
C TRP A 366 -6.00 -8.93 10.89
N GLY A 367 -7.30 -8.96 11.21
CA GLY A 367 -8.23 -7.92 10.74
C GLY A 367 -9.17 -7.42 11.83
N PRO A 368 -9.81 -6.28 11.61
CA PRO A 368 -10.68 -5.65 12.60
C PRO A 368 -12.05 -6.34 12.71
N TYR A 369 -12.32 -7.37 11.91
CA TYR A 369 -13.55 -8.14 11.94
C TYR A 369 -13.32 -9.50 12.59
N ALA A 370 -14.22 -9.88 13.51
CA ALA A 370 -14.18 -11.19 14.13
C ALA A 370 -14.64 -12.29 13.15
N PRO A 371 -14.12 -13.54 13.23
CA PRO A 371 -14.52 -14.63 12.33
C PRO A 371 -16.03 -14.94 12.33
N GLY A 372 -16.72 -14.69 13.44
CA GLY A 372 -18.18 -14.89 13.56
C GLY A 372 -19.03 -13.69 13.18
N GLY A 373 -18.42 -12.63 12.62
CA GLY A 373 -19.06 -11.34 12.36
C GLY A 373 -18.90 -10.35 13.52
N GLY A 374 -19.06 -9.06 13.21
CA GLY A 374 -18.83 -7.95 14.14
C GLY A 374 -17.36 -7.55 14.28
N TRP A 375 -17.09 -6.62 15.19
CA TRP A 375 -15.78 -6.00 15.36
C TRP A 375 -14.90 -6.76 16.37
N ALA A 376 -13.64 -6.96 16.01
CA ALA A 376 -12.59 -7.40 16.91
C ALA A 376 -12.00 -6.20 17.69
N PRO A 377 -11.31 -6.43 18.84
CA PRO A 377 -10.69 -5.34 19.61
C PRO A 377 -9.75 -4.44 18.80
N LEU A 378 -9.12 -4.98 17.77
CA LEU A 378 -8.27 -4.23 16.85
C LEU A 378 -8.97 -2.99 16.24
N ALA A 379 -10.28 -3.05 16.01
CA ALA A 379 -11.05 -1.92 15.49
C ALA A 379 -10.97 -0.67 16.39
N ASP A 380 -10.93 -0.84 17.72
CA ASP A 380 -10.78 0.27 18.67
C ASP A 380 -9.42 0.94 18.57
N HIS A 381 -8.37 0.14 18.40
CA HIS A 381 -7.00 0.64 18.28
C HIS A 381 -6.83 1.43 16.98
N LEU A 382 -7.36 0.91 15.86
CA LEU A 382 -7.35 1.61 14.57
C LEU A 382 -8.16 2.90 14.60
N ALA A 383 -9.29 2.93 15.32
CA ALA A 383 -10.12 4.12 15.49
C ALA A 383 -9.43 5.24 16.29
N SER A 384 -8.41 4.91 17.09
CA SER A 384 -7.70 5.87 17.94
C SER A 384 -6.56 6.63 17.23
N GLY A 385 -6.17 6.18 16.04
CA GLY A 385 -4.96 6.61 15.32
C GLY A 385 -5.02 7.91 14.54
#